data_AF-A0A962TDI0-F1
#
_entry.id   AF-A0A962TDI0-F1
#
_cell.length_a   1.000
_cell.length_b   1.000
_cell.length_c   1.000
_cell.angle_alpha   90.00
_cell.angle_beta   90.00
_cell.angle_gamma   90.00
#
_symmetry.space_group_name_H-M   'P 1'
#
loop_
_entity.id
_entity.type
_entity.pdbx_description
1 polymer ?
#
loop_
_entity_poly.entity_id
_entity_poly.type
_entity_poly.pdbx_seq_one_letter_code
_entity_poly.pdbx_strand_id
1 'polypeptide(L)'
;QVAALNRQLESVTAERDGVTARLDQQVDALKAAEAVSAEQRERIVRLERQLAENIAMGDEQGAVLQRTQSHLAAAREDVTRLQQALDESGAAGDRQREAMADLQNQLDSVTGERNDVEAKLGARNDALAAAEAVVADQRAQLAGLEQQLADALSVSEERAAQAARLQADLDAQANAMARLTSERDDLASTLAAREDDLHRARQNIDSLGNERQDLQQRIAMRDAELDKTSAALDSTSAALDEARQEIAGLRGELASGQQAMQAMTGERDDLARRLTSTGDQLVAVERREAEALAALQEERGRVAQLNGDVRSLDQRNGALENEVAALQARLTAANQSGDDLRGELMGLRAALPSGLGGSASLEQLKSEAMSISARMRAMHRDLRRQPNNPALRGDFDAAAEQLRATQLLIAGETGGSGLYQLRPDDTLAAVAHRVLGDSLKWGRIYDRNRHVLENPDRVIAGMTLVLP
;
A
#
# COMPACT_ATOMS: atom_id res chain seq x y z
N GLN A 1 187.47 272.03 -12.32
CA GLN A 1 187.60 271.31 -11.03
C GLN A 1 186.27 270.90 -10.40
N VAL A 2 185.12 271.54 -10.69
CA VAL A 2 183.82 271.18 -10.08
C VAL A 2 183.05 270.08 -10.83
N ALA A 3 183.21 269.94 -12.14
CA ALA A 3 182.46 268.95 -12.94
C ALA A 3 182.84 267.47 -12.69
N ALA A 4 183.97 267.19 -12.04
CA ALA A 4 184.45 265.82 -11.79
C ALA A 4 183.82 265.17 -10.54
N LEU A 5 183.39 265.95 -9.54
CA LEU A 5 182.81 265.41 -8.31
C LEU A 5 181.32 265.05 -8.44
N ASN A 6 180.56 265.70 -9.33
CA ASN A 6 179.13 265.36 -9.52
C ASN A 6 178.92 263.98 -10.15
N ARG A 7 179.85 263.50 -10.99
CA ARG A 7 179.74 262.15 -11.57
C ARG A 7 179.96 261.02 -10.57
N GLN A 8 180.76 261.24 -9.51
CA GLN A 8 180.98 260.21 -8.49
C GLN A 8 179.78 260.08 -7.53
N LEU A 9 179.01 261.15 -7.30
CA LEU A 9 177.83 261.10 -6.45
C LEU A 9 176.63 260.45 -7.15
N GLU A 10 176.45 260.67 -8.46
CA GLU A 10 175.40 259.97 -9.22
C GLU A 10 175.66 258.45 -9.33
N SER A 11 176.93 258.01 -9.30
CA SER A 11 177.29 256.59 -9.35
C SER A 11 176.95 255.82 -8.07
N VAL A 12 177.05 256.44 -6.89
CA VAL A 12 176.82 255.77 -5.60
C VAL A 12 175.33 255.64 -5.30
N THR A 13 174.51 256.57 -5.78
CA THR A 13 173.05 256.48 -5.64
C THR A 13 172.47 255.33 -6.47
N ALA A 14 173.03 255.08 -7.65
CA ALA A 14 172.62 253.95 -8.50
C ALA A 14 172.94 252.58 -7.88
N GLU A 15 174.08 252.44 -7.17
CA GLU A 15 174.42 251.20 -6.48
C GLU A 15 173.52 250.92 -5.27
N ARG A 16 173.15 251.95 -4.50
CA ARG A 16 172.26 251.79 -3.35
C ARG A 16 170.86 251.33 -3.77
N ASP A 17 170.33 251.91 -4.85
CA ASP A 17 168.98 251.56 -5.31
C ASP A 17 168.96 250.14 -5.93
N GLY A 18 170.09 249.66 -6.48
CA GLY A 18 170.25 248.28 -6.95
C GLY A 18 170.31 247.22 -5.83
N VAL A 19 170.87 247.56 -4.66
CA VAL A 19 170.92 246.63 -3.51
C VAL A 19 169.56 246.51 -2.83
N THR A 20 168.81 247.60 -2.78
CA THR A 20 167.47 247.63 -2.16
C THR A 20 166.49 246.72 -2.92
N ALA A 21 166.55 246.73 -4.27
CA ALA A 21 165.72 245.85 -5.09
C ALA A 21 166.02 244.34 -4.92
N ARG A 22 167.27 243.97 -4.58
CA ARG A 22 167.64 242.55 -4.36
C ARG A 22 167.16 242.01 -3.02
N LEU A 23 167.04 242.87 -2.00
CA LEU A 23 166.55 242.43 -0.69
C LEU A 23 165.05 242.15 -0.72
N ASP A 24 164.26 242.98 -1.43
CA ASP A 24 162.82 242.77 -1.58
C ASP A 24 162.54 241.43 -2.29
N GLN A 25 163.34 241.06 -3.29
CA GLN A 25 163.19 239.78 -3.98
C GLN A 25 163.46 238.55 -3.10
N GLN A 26 164.30 238.66 -2.07
CA GLN A 26 164.59 237.53 -1.15
C GLN A 26 163.52 237.33 -0.08
N VAL A 27 162.83 238.40 0.34
CA VAL A 27 161.74 238.30 1.32
C VAL A 27 160.51 237.60 0.72
N ASP A 28 160.22 237.84 -0.56
CA ASP A 28 159.11 237.17 -1.24
C ASP A 28 159.37 235.67 -1.47
N ALA A 29 160.63 235.27 -1.67
CA ALA A 29 160.99 233.85 -1.79
C ALA A 29 160.80 233.06 -0.48
N LEU A 30 161.01 233.68 0.68
CA LEU A 30 160.85 233.02 1.99
C LEU A 30 159.38 232.80 2.36
N LYS A 31 158.48 233.73 2.01
CA LYS A 31 157.03 233.55 2.24
C LYS A 31 156.45 232.39 1.42
N ALA A 32 156.98 232.13 0.23
CA ALA A 32 156.54 231.01 -0.60
C ALA A 32 156.92 229.63 -0.01
N ALA A 33 158.08 229.53 0.66
CA ALA A 33 158.55 228.27 1.25
C ALA A 33 157.74 227.85 2.50
N GLU A 34 157.26 228.83 3.27
CA GLU A 34 156.49 228.57 4.50
C GLU A 34 155.10 227.97 4.20
N ALA A 35 154.46 228.38 3.09
CA ALA A 35 153.17 227.85 2.66
C ALA A 35 153.22 226.35 2.29
N VAL A 36 154.31 225.89 1.66
CA VAL A 36 154.48 224.49 1.24
C VAL A 36 154.68 223.55 2.45
N SER A 37 155.30 224.03 3.53
CA SER A 37 155.50 223.24 4.77
C SER A 37 154.18 222.96 5.53
N ALA A 38 153.21 223.86 5.43
CA ALA A 38 151.90 223.68 6.07
C ALA A 38 151.07 222.60 5.37
N GLU A 39 151.08 222.58 4.04
CA GLU A 39 150.32 221.61 3.24
C GLU A 39 150.78 220.15 3.45
N GLN A 40 152.09 219.93 3.62
CA GLN A 40 152.63 218.58 3.85
C GLN A 40 152.22 217.97 5.20
N ARG A 41 152.06 218.77 6.25
CA ARG A 41 151.62 218.27 7.57
C ARG A 41 150.17 217.79 7.55
N GLU A 42 149.32 218.49 6.81
CA GLU A 42 147.90 218.11 6.69
C GLU A 42 147.70 216.78 5.95
N ARG A 43 148.63 216.42 5.04
CA ARG A 43 148.59 215.15 4.30
C ARG A 43 148.95 213.94 5.15
N ILE A 44 149.87 214.09 6.11
CA ILE A 44 150.31 212.99 6.99
C ILE A 44 149.16 212.53 7.90
N VAL A 45 148.45 213.48 8.52
CA VAL A 45 147.31 213.17 9.42
C VAL A 45 146.20 212.39 8.69
N ARG A 46 145.96 212.69 7.41
CA ARG A 46 144.97 211.96 6.61
C ARG A 46 145.36 210.49 6.39
N LEU A 47 146.64 210.21 6.15
CA LEU A 47 147.11 208.84 5.89
C LEU A 47 147.11 207.98 7.15
N GLU A 48 147.46 208.54 8.31
CA GLU A 48 147.40 207.81 9.58
C GLU A 48 145.97 207.35 9.91
N ARG A 49 144.97 208.20 9.63
CA ARG A 49 143.56 207.84 9.79
C ARG A 49 143.14 206.67 8.89
N GLN A 50 143.56 206.66 7.63
CA GLN A 50 143.26 205.56 6.70
C GLN A 50 143.92 204.23 7.13
N LEU A 51 145.12 204.29 7.71
CA LEU A 51 145.80 203.08 8.17
C LEU A 51 145.07 202.42 9.36
N ALA A 52 144.56 203.22 10.29
CA ALA A 52 143.77 202.73 11.42
C ALA A 52 142.45 202.07 10.98
N GLU A 53 141.76 202.66 9.98
CA GLU A 53 140.55 202.05 9.39
C GLU A 53 140.85 200.69 8.73
N ASN A 54 141.97 200.55 8.03
CA ASN A 54 142.35 199.27 7.40
C ASN A 54 142.67 198.16 8.40
N ILE A 55 143.31 198.47 9.54
CA ILE A 55 143.60 197.47 10.58
C ILE A 55 142.29 196.95 11.21
N ALA A 56 141.37 197.85 11.55
CA ALA A 56 140.07 197.46 12.09
C ALA A 56 139.27 196.55 11.12
N MET A 57 139.33 196.87 9.82
CA MET A 57 138.71 196.04 8.78
C MET A 57 139.35 194.65 8.66
N GLY A 58 140.68 194.54 8.86
CA GLY A 58 141.39 193.26 8.87
C GLY A 58 141.00 192.36 10.05
N ASP A 59 140.87 192.92 11.25
CA ASP A 59 140.45 192.18 12.44
C ASP A 59 139.00 191.68 12.33
N GLU A 60 138.11 192.50 11.78
CA GLU A 60 136.72 192.11 11.53
C GLU A 60 136.61 190.98 10.49
N GLN A 61 137.41 191.05 9.41
CA GLN A 61 137.50 189.97 8.43
C GLN A 61 138.03 188.66 9.03
N GLY A 62 139.03 188.73 9.92
CA GLY A 62 139.54 187.57 10.65
C GLY A 62 138.47 186.89 11.53
N ALA A 63 137.68 187.68 12.25
CA ALA A 63 136.60 187.18 13.09
C ALA A 63 135.44 186.56 12.29
N VAL A 64 135.14 187.09 11.10
CA VAL A 64 134.16 186.49 10.17
C VAL A 64 134.68 185.16 9.64
N LEU A 65 135.95 185.07 9.28
CA LEU A 65 136.55 183.85 8.74
C LEU A 65 136.55 182.70 9.77
N GLN A 66 136.81 183.01 11.03
CA GLN A 66 136.75 182.02 12.11
C GLN A 66 135.31 181.54 12.37
N ARG A 67 134.32 182.45 12.29
CA ARG A 67 132.89 182.09 12.38
C ARG A 67 132.46 181.19 11.23
N THR A 68 132.85 181.51 9.99
CA THR A 68 132.50 180.68 8.82
C THR A 68 133.19 179.33 8.85
N GLN A 69 134.44 179.24 9.33
CA GLN A 69 135.12 177.96 9.54
C GLN A 69 134.40 177.09 10.59
N SER A 70 133.95 177.68 11.70
CA SER A 70 133.16 176.98 12.72
C SER A 70 131.82 176.47 12.17
N HIS A 71 131.10 177.32 11.42
CA HIS A 71 129.85 176.92 10.75
C HIS A 71 130.07 175.83 9.70
N LEU A 72 131.17 175.88 8.95
CA LEU A 72 131.52 174.85 7.97
C LEU A 72 131.86 173.52 8.66
N ALA A 73 132.53 173.55 9.81
CA ALA A 73 132.80 172.36 10.61
C ALA A 73 131.50 171.73 11.15
N ALA A 74 130.59 172.55 11.70
CA ALA A 74 129.28 172.09 12.15
C ALA A 74 128.44 171.51 11.00
N ALA A 75 128.42 172.17 9.84
CA ALA A 75 127.72 171.68 8.66
C ALA A 75 128.28 170.35 8.15
N ARG A 76 129.61 170.16 8.20
CA ARG A 76 130.25 168.87 7.86
C ARG A 76 129.86 167.76 8.83
N GLU A 77 129.79 168.09 10.12
CA GLU A 77 129.33 167.14 11.14
C GLU A 77 127.87 166.76 10.92
N ASP A 78 126.99 167.73 10.64
CA ASP A 78 125.58 167.50 10.34
C ASP A 78 125.40 166.68 9.04
N VAL A 79 126.18 166.95 7.99
CA VAL A 79 126.19 166.11 6.78
C VAL A 79 126.60 164.69 7.13
N THR A 80 127.60 164.50 7.98
CA THR A 80 128.04 163.17 8.40
C THR A 80 126.94 162.44 9.19
N ARG A 81 126.26 163.15 10.12
CA ARG A 81 125.12 162.58 10.85
C ARG A 81 123.93 162.26 9.95
N LEU A 82 123.62 163.14 8.99
CA LEU A 82 122.54 162.91 8.01
C LEU A 82 122.86 161.76 7.07
N GLN A 83 124.12 161.62 6.65
CA GLN A 83 124.58 160.49 5.85
C GLN A 83 124.42 159.18 6.62
N GLN A 84 124.85 159.16 7.89
CA GLN A 84 124.67 158.00 8.76
C GLN A 84 123.18 157.68 8.97
N ALA A 85 122.34 158.68 9.24
CA ALA A 85 120.90 158.49 9.39
C ALA A 85 120.23 158.00 8.09
N LEU A 86 120.72 158.45 6.93
CA LEU A 86 120.26 158.00 5.62
C LEU A 86 120.68 156.55 5.36
N ASP A 87 121.89 156.16 5.71
CA ASP A 87 122.37 154.78 5.60
C ASP A 87 121.61 153.85 6.56
N GLU A 88 121.35 154.30 7.79
CA GLU A 88 120.52 153.57 8.77
C GLU A 88 119.07 153.42 8.28
N SER A 89 118.49 154.47 7.68
CA SER A 89 117.16 154.45 7.07
C SER A 89 117.11 153.57 5.82
N GLY A 90 118.15 153.59 5.00
CA GLY A 90 118.33 152.70 3.85
C GLY A 90 118.38 151.24 4.28
N ALA A 91 119.21 150.93 5.28
CA ALA A 91 119.31 149.60 5.86
C ALA A 91 117.99 149.16 6.53
N ALA A 92 117.26 150.07 7.19
CA ALA A 92 115.93 149.78 7.73
C ALA A 92 114.91 149.49 6.62
N GLY A 93 114.95 150.24 5.52
CA GLY A 93 114.12 150.03 4.35
C GLY A 93 114.42 148.70 3.65
N ASP A 94 115.69 148.33 3.54
CA ASP A 94 116.12 147.04 2.98
C ASP A 94 115.63 145.88 3.86
N ARG A 95 115.81 145.96 5.19
CA ARG A 95 115.26 144.98 6.15
C ARG A 95 113.74 144.87 6.04
N GLN A 96 113.05 145.98 5.86
CA GLN A 96 111.59 145.97 5.72
C GLN A 96 111.15 145.34 4.38
N ARG A 97 111.89 145.57 3.28
CA ARG A 97 111.62 144.90 2.00
C ARG A 97 111.89 143.40 2.09
N GLU A 98 112.96 142.99 2.76
CA GLU A 98 113.26 141.58 3.00
C GLU A 98 112.16 140.91 3.85
N ALA A 99 111.74 141.56 4.95
CA ALA A 99 110.63 141.07 5.78
C ALA A 99 109.29 141.01 5.01
N MET A 100 109.01 141.98 4.13
CA MET A 100 107.82 141.95 3.28
C MET A 100 107.90 140.82 2.24
N ALA A 101 109.07 140.54 1.68
CA ALA A 101 109.26 139.42 0.76
C ALA A 101 109.08 138.08 1.48
N ASP A 102 109.60 137.93 2.71
CA ASP A 102 109.40 136.74 3.52
C ASP A 102 107.93 136.53 3.90
N LEU A 103 107.24 137.60 4.32
CA LEU A 103 105.80 137.54 4.59
C LEU A 103 104.99 137.21 3.33
N GLN A 104 105.38 137.74 2.16
CA GLN A 104 104.73 137.41 0.90
C GLN A 104 104.93 135.92 0.56
N ASN A 105 106.15 135.40 0.70
CA ASN A 105 106.45 133.99 0.48
C ASN A 105 105.67 133.10 1.46
N GLN A 106 105.56 133.50 2.74
CA GLN A 106 104.74 132.79 3.72
C GLN A 106 103.26 132.83 3.36
N LEU A 107 102.73 133.97 2.93
CA LEU A 107 101.35 134.13 2.51
C LEU A 107 101.03 133.26 1.29
N ASP A 108 101.93 133.24 0.30
CA ASP A 108 101.79 132.41 -0.89
C ASP A 108 101.83 130.92 -0.52
N SER A 109 102.73 130.52 0.40
CA SER A 109 102.80 129.16 0.93
C SER A 109 101.50 128.75 1.65
N VAL A 110 101.03 129.57 2.59
CA VAL A 110 99.79 129.30 3.34
C VAL A 110 98.57 129.31 2.41
N THR A 111 98.56 130.16 1.39
CA THR A 111 97.51 130.17 0.36
C THR A 111 97.54 128.87 -0.46
N GLY A 112 98.73 128.39 -0.81
CA GLY A 112 98.92 127.09 -1.45
C GLY A 112 98.43 125.92 -0.59
N GLU A 113 98.82 125.89 0.69
CA GLU A 113 98.37 124.89 1.66
C GLU A 113 96.84 124.93 1.85
N ARG A 114 96.26 126.12 1.97
CA ARG A 114 94.81 126.31 2.06
C ARG A 114 94.11 125.74 0.82
N ASN A 115 94.58 126.07 -0.38
CA ASN A 115 93.98 125.60 -1.62
C ASN A 115 94.07 124.07 -1.74
N ASP A 116 95.18 123.46 -1.30
CA ASP A 116 95.32 122.00 -1.25
C ASP A 116 94.38 121.35 -0.22
N VAL A 117 94.21 121.96 0.96
CA VAL A 117 93.23 121.50 1.96
C VAL A 117 91.80 121.65 1.44
N GLU A 118 91.47 122.75 0.76
CA GLU A 118 90.15 122.99 0.17
C GLU A 118 89.84 121.96 -0.93
N ALA A 119 90.83 121.63 -1.77
CA ALA A 119 90.72 120.56 -2.76
C ALA A 119 90.54 119.18 -2.10
N LYS A 120 91.31 118.87 -1.05
CA LYS A 120 91.17 117.61 -0.27
C LYS A 120 89.81 117.53 0.42
N LEU A 121 89.29 118.63 0.97
CA LEU A 121 87.96 118.69 1.58
C LEU A 121 86.87 118.47 0.53
N GLY A 122 86.98 119.10 -0.64
CA GLY A 122 86.09 118.86 -1.78
C GLY A 122 86.06 117.39 -2.17
N ALA A 123 87.23 116.78 -2.39
CA ALA A 123 87.33 115.36 -2.72
C ALA A 123 86.76 114.44 -1.62
N ARG A 124 86.93 114.80 -0.34
CA ARG A 124 86.34 114.05 0.78
C ARG A 124 84.83 114.18 0.86
N ASN A 125 84.28 115.36 0.57
CA ASN A 125 82.83 115.58 0.51
C ASN A 125 82.21 114.80 -0.65
N ASP A 126 82.84 114.79 -1.82
CA ASP A 126 82.38 113.99 -2.97
C ASP A 126 82.42 112.49 -2.65
N ALA A 127 83.49 112.03 -1.99
CA ALA A 127 83.61 110.64 -1.54
C ALA A 127 82.55 110.28 -0.49
N LEU A 128 82.22 111.20 0.42
CA LEU A 128 81.16 111.01 1.42
C LEU A 128 79.79 110.90 0.74
N ALA A 129 79.47 111.81 -0.19
CA ALA A 129 78.22 111.76 -0.94
C ALA A 129 78.09 110.45 -1.74
N ALA A 130 79.17 109.98 -2.36
CA ALA A 130 79.20 108.68 -3.03
C ALA A 130 78.97 107.51 -2.05
N ALA A 131 79.60 107.55 -0.87
CA ALA A 131 79.40 106.53 0.17
C ALA A 131 77.96 106.53 0.71
N GLU A 132 77.37 107.71 0.93
CA GLU A 132 75.97 107.86 1.35
C GLU A 132 75.00 107.29 0.31
N ALA A 133 75.26 107.52 -0.98
CA ALA A 133 74.49 106.92 -2.06
C ALA A 133 74.59 105.39 -2.09
N VAL A 134 75.78 104.83 -1.88
CA VAL A 134 75.97 103.36 -1.77
C VAL A 134 75.22 102.80 -0.56
N VAL A 135 75.27 103.46 0.60
CA VAL A 135 74.54 103.02 1.79
C VAL A 135 73.03 103.09 1.57
N ALA A 136 72.53 104.11 0.87
CA ALA A 136 71.13 104.20 0.50
C ALA A 136 70.69 103.06 -0.42
N ASP A 137 71.49 102.74 -1.45
CA ASP A 137 71.24 101.60 -2.34
C ASP A 137 71.26 100.26 -1.59
N GLN A 138 72.26 100.04 -0.72
CA GLN A 138 72.34 98.83 0.11
C GLN A 138 71.14 98.68 1.05
N ARG A 139 70.65 99.79 1.64
CA ARG A 139 69.42 99.77 2.47
C ARG A 139 68.20 99.39 1.65
N ALA A 140 68.08 99.90 0.42
CA ALA A 140 66.99 99.52 -0.48
C ALA A 140 67.08 98.03 -0.88
N GLN A 141 68.28 97.53 -1.16
CA GLN A 141 68.51 96.11 -1.43
C GLN A 141 68.17 95.22 -0.23
N LEU A 142 68.58 95.62 0.98
CA LEU A 142 68.26 94.90 2.22
C LEU A 142 66.74 94.85 2.46
N ALA A 143 66.04 95.96 2.30
CA ALA A 143 64.57 95.98 2.41
C ALA A 143 63.91 95.06 1.38
N GLY A 144 64.44 95.01 0.14
CA GLY A 144 63.98 94.08 -0.89
C GLY A 144 64.21 92.61 -0.51
N LEU A 145 65.37 92.28 0.05
CA LEU A 145 65.69 90.93 0.52
C LEU A 145 64.84 90.52 1.74
N GLU A 146 64.58 91.45 2.67
CA GLU A 146 63.70 91.22 3.82
C GLU A 146 62.27 90.90 3.37
N GLN A 147 61.75 91.63 2.37
CA GLN A 147 60.45 91.35 1.79
C GLN A 147 60.42 89.98 1.09
N GLN A 148 61.44 89.66 0.29
CA GLN A 148 61.55 88.35 -0.36
C GLN A 148 61.61 87.21 0.65
N LEU A 149 62.30 87.41 1.77
CA LEU A 149 62.35 86.43 2.85
C LEU A 149 60.99 86.25 3.52
N ALA A 150 60.27 87.35 3.79
CA ALA A 150 58.92 87.29 4.35
C ALA A 150 57.94 86.55 3.44
N ASP A 151 57.96 86.86 2.14
CA ASP A 151 57.12 86.19 1.13
C ASP A 151 57.47 84.69 1.04
N ALA A 152 58.77 84.36 1.04
CA ALA A 152 59.21 82.97 1.02
C ALA A 152 58.80 82.19 2.28
N LEU A 153 58.82 82.84 3.45
CA LEU A 153 58.40 82.23 4.72
C LEU A 153 56.89 81.93 4.70
N SER A 154 56.08 82.88 4.22
CA SER A 154 54.63 82.69 4.07
C SER A 154 54.30 81.54 3.12
N VAL A 155 54.98 81.47 1.95
CA VAL A 155 54.82 80.35 1.02
C VAL A 155 55.26 79.02 1.65
N SER A 156 56.32 79.02 2.46
CA SER A 156 56.77 77.82 3.18
C SER A 156 55.73 77.34 4.19
N GLU A 157 55.12 78.26 4.94
CA GLU A 157 54.05 77.95 5.90
C GLU A 157 52.81 77.40 5.21
N GLU A 158 52.38 78.00 4.09
CA GLU A 158 51.28 77.48 3.28
C GLU A 158 51.56 76.07 2.76
N ARG A 159 52.78 75.82 2.26
CA ARG A 159 53.20 74.49 1.80
C ARG A 159 53.25 73.49 2.95
N ALA A 160 53.71 73.89 4.13
CA ALA A 160 53.71 73.03 5.31
C ALA A 160 52.27 72.66 5.72
N ALA A 161 51.34 73.60 5.68
CA ALA A 161 49.92 73.34 5.93
C ALA A 161 49.31 72.42 4.86
N GLN A 162 49.67 72.59 3.58
CA GLN A 162 49.23 71.71 2.50
C GLN A 162 49.78 70.29 2.68
N ALA A 163 51.06 70.14 3.03
CA ALA A 163 51.68 68.84 3.30
C ALA A 163 50.99 68.13 4.48
N ALA A 164 50.67 68.86 5.56
CA ALA A 164 49.96 68.30 6.70
C ALA A 164 48.54 67.82 6.32
N ARG A 165 47.82 68.56 5.47
CA ARG A 165 46.51 68.15 4.95
C ARG A 165 46.61 66.89 4.09
N LEU A 166 47.56 66.85 3.15
CA LEU A 166 47.78 65.68 2.30
C LEU A 166 48.20 64.44 3.12
N GLN A 167 48.98 64.63 4.19
CA GLN A 167 49.33 63.55 5.10
C GLN A 167 48.09 63.02 5.84
N ALA A 168 47.23 63.90 6.36
CA ALA A 168 45.99 63.50 7.01
C ALA A 168 45.05 62.76 6.03
N ASP A 169 44.96 63.21 4.78
CA ASP A 169 44.19 62.52 3.74
C ASP A 169 44.76 61.14 3.43
N LEU A 170 46.09 61.02 3.31
CA LEU A 170 46.77 59.74 3.12
C LEU A 170 46.49 58.76 4.28
N ASP A 171 46.58 59.23 5.52
CA ASP A 171 46.30 58.41 6.70
C ASP A 171 44.83 57.98 6.75
N ALA A 172 43.91 58.88 6.38
CA ALA A 172 42.48 58.56 6.29
C ALA A 172 42.21 57.49 5.21
N GLN A 173 42.84 57.62 4.04
CA GLN A 173 42.74 56.64 2.95
C GLN A 173 43.37 55.29 3.33
N ALA A 174 44.51 55.29 4.01
CA ALA A 174 45.14 54.06 4.51
C ALA A 174 44.22 53.32 5.50
N ASN A 175 43.58 54.05 6.41
CA ASN A 175 42.60 53.49 7.33
C ASN A 175 41.35 52.96 6.62
N ALA A 176 40.86 53.66 5.60
CA ALA A 176 39.74 53.19 4.78
C ALA A 176 40.09 51.90 4.03
N MET A 177 41.29 51.81 3.46
CA MET A 177 41.79 50.60 2.81
C MET A 177 41.92 49.42 3.78
N ALA A 178 42.38 49.66 5.00
CA ALA A 178 42.46 48.62 6.03
C ALA A 178 41.06 48.09 6.40
N ARG A 179 40.07 48.97 6.53
CA ARG A 179 38.66 48.57 6.77
C ARG A 179 38.09 47.74 5.62
N LEU A 180 38.24 48.21 4.38
CA LEU A 180 37.78 47.49 3.19
C LEU A 180 38.49 46.13 3.03
N THR A 181 39.76 46.04 3.43
CA THR A 181 40.49 44.78 3.45
C THR A 181 39.89 43.80 4.47
N SER A 182 39.58 44.27 5.67
CA SER A 182 38.90 43.46 6.69
C SER A 182 37.50 43.00 6.23
N GLU A 183 36.70 43.92 5.68
CA GLU A 183 35.38 43.60 5.14
C GLU A 183 35.45 42.56 4.02
N ARG A 184 36.44 42.68 3.12
CA ARG A 184 36.70 41.69 2.07
C ARG A 184 37.04 40.32 2.66
N ASP A 185 37.88 40.27 3.70
CA ASP A 185 38.31 39.01 4.32
C ASP A 185 37.15 38.33 5.06
N ASP A 186 36.30 39.11 5.74
CA ASP A 186 35.05 38.63 6.34
C ASP A 186 34.09 38.08 5.27
N LEU A 187 33.90 38.82 4.17
CA LEU A 187 33.08 38.37 3.04
C LEU A 187 33.63 37.10 2.41
N ALA A 188 34.95 36.98 2.24
CA ALA A 188 35.58 35.77 1.71
C ALA A 188 35.35 34.55 2.61
N SER A 189 35.45 34.73 3.93
CA SER A 189 35.14 33.68 4.91
C SER A 189 33.68 33.24 4.85
N THR A 190 32.75 34.21 4.77
CA THR A 190 31.32 33.89 4.64
C THR A 190 30.99 33.19 3.32
N LEU A 191 31.65 33.58 2.22
CA LEU A 191 31.47 32.92 0.92
C LEU A 191 31.94 31.47 0.97
N ALA A 192 33.13 31.21 1.52
CA ALA A 192 33.66 29.85 1.67
C ALA A 192 32.72 28.96 2.51
N ALA A 193 32.19 29.49 3.62
CA ALA A 193 31.21 28.75 4.44
C ALA A 193 29.92 28.42 3.66
N ARG A 194 29.46 29.35 2.80
CA ARG A 194 28.29 29.11 1.93
C ARG A 194 28.56 28.11 0.82
N GLU A 195 29.76 28.07 0.28
CA GLU A 195 30.18 27.05 -0.68
C GLU A 195 30.19 25.64 -0.06
N ASP A 196 30.67 25.52 1.18
CA ASP A 196 30.63 24.28 1.96
C ASP A 196 29.18 23.84 2.25
N ASP A 197 28.32 24.76 2.68
CA ASP A 197 26.89 24.50 2.88
C ASP A 197 26.23 24.00 1.58
N LEU A 198 26.53 24.65 0.45
CA LEU A 198 26.02 24.25 -0.86
C LEU A 198 26.51 22.86 -1.26
N HIS A 199 27.78 22.54 -0.98
CA HIS A 199 28.32 21.21 -1.25
C HIS A 199 27.62 20.13 -0.43
N ARG A 200 27.41 20.37 0.87
CA ARG A 200 26.63 19.46 1.75
C ARG A 200 25.20 19.30 1.27
N ALA A 201 24.54 20.39 0.86
CA ALA A 201 23.18 20.34 0.33
C ALA A 201 23.10 19.51 -0.95
N ARG A 202 24.09 19.61 -1.84
CA ARG A 202 24.18 18.77 -3.06
C ARG A 202 24.35 17.29 -2.72
N GLN A 203 25.25 16.95 -1.79
CA GLN A 203 25.42 15.58 -1.33
C GLN A 203 24.12 15.00 -0.73
N ASN A 204 23.38 15.80 0.05
CA ASN A 204 22.08 15.39 0.59
C ASN A 204 21.04 15.16 -0.51
N ILE A 205 21.00 16.01 -1.53
CA ILE A 205 20.10 15.83 -2.69
C ILE A 205 20.42 14.52 -3.42
N ASP A 206 21.70 14.22 -3.63
CA ASP A 206 22.11 12.97 -4.28
C ASP A 206 21.72 11.74 -3.43
N SER A 207 21.93 11.81 -2.10
CA SER A 207 21.50 10.75 -1.17
C SER A 207 19.99 10.53 -1.22
N LEU A 208 19.20 11.59 -1.13
CA LEU A 208 17.74 11.53 -1.23
C LEU A 208 17.29 11.06 -2.62
N GLY A 209 18.03 11.40 -3.67
CA GLY A 209 17.80 10.91 -5.03
C GLY A 209 17.92 9.38 -5.11
N ASN A 210 18.96 8.82 -4.50
CA ASN A 210 19.18 7.38 -4.40
C ASN A 210 18.12 6.69 -3.55
N GLU A 211 17.78 7.24 -2.37
CA GLU A 211 16.70 6.72 -1.52
C GLU A 211 15.36 6.71 -2.24
N ARG A 212 15.04 7.78 -2.96
CA ARG A 212 13.81 7.85 -3.77
C ARG A 212 13.79 6.76 -4.85
N GLN A 213 14.93 6.49 -5.50
CA GLN A 213 15.02 5.46 -6.52
C GLN A 213 14.84 4.05 -5.92
N ASP A 214 15.45 3.78 -4.75
CA ASP A 214 15.24 2.53 -4.01
C ASP A 214 13.76 2.35 -3.64
N LEU A 215 13.14 3.39 -3.07
CA LEU A 215 11.72 3.37 -2.72
C LEU A 215 10.83 3.13 -3.94
N GLN A 216 11.12 3.76 -5.09
CA GLN A 216 10.40 3.52 -6.34
C GLN A 216 10.51 2.06 -6.80
N GLN A 217 11.70 1.44 -6.71
CA GLN A 217 11.87 0.03 -7.04
C GLN A 217 11.08 -0.88 -6.08
N ARG A 218 11.11 -0.57 -4.78
CA ARG A 218 10.36 -1.31 -3.75
C ARG A 218 8.84 -1.21 -3.96
N ILE A 219 8.34 -0.04 -4.34
CA ILE A 219 6.92 0.15 -4.70
C ILE A 219 6.59 -0.71 -5.92
N ALA A 220 7.37 -0.63 -7.00
CA ALA A 220 7.13 -1.44 -8.20
C ALA A 220 7.14 -2.95 -7.91
N MET A 221 8.03 -3.42 -7.04
CA MET A 221 8.05 -4.81 -6.57
C MET A 221 6.77 -5.17 -5.80
N ARG A 222 6.31 -4.28 -4.92
CA ARG A 222 5.08 -4.48 -4.14
C ARG A 222 3.83 -4.47 -5.02
N ASP A 223 3.77 -3.61 -6.02
CA ASP A 223 2.68 -3.57 -7.00
C ASP A 223 2.62 -4.89 -7.78
N ALA A 224 3.76 -5.38 -8.27
CA ALA A 224 3.81 -6.68 -8.94
C ALA A 224 3.43 -7.86 -8.03
N GLU A 225 3.71 -7.76 -6.73
CA GLU A 225 3.29 -8.76 -5.74
C GLU A 225 1.79 -8.67 -5.45
N LEU A 226 1.24 -7.45 -5.36
CA LEU A 226 -0.19 -7.21 -5.25
C LEU A 226 -0.93 -7.81 -6.46
N ASP A 227 -0.47 -7.57 -7.69
CA ASP A 227 -1.05 -8.14 -8.90
C ASP A 227 -1.06 -9.68 -8.86
N LYS A 228 0.04 -10.30 -8.41
CA LYS A 228 0.11 -11.76 -8.23
C LYS A 228 -0.91 -12.25 -7.19
N THR A 229 -1.00 -11.57 -6.05
CA THR A 229 -1.95 -11.97 -5.00
C THR A 229 -3.39 -11.76 -5.44
N SER A 230 -3.69 -10.71 -6.21
CA SER A 230 -5.02 -10.46 -6.78
C SER A 230 -5.39 -11.55 -7.78
N ALA A 231 -4.48 -11.91 -8.70
CA ALA A 231 -4.72 -12.98 -9.65
C ALA A 231 -4.92 -14.35 -8.96
N ALA A 232 -4.14 -14.62 -7.90
CA ALA A 232 -4.33 -15.81 -7.09
C ALA A 232 -5.70 -15.80 -6.39
N LEU A 233 -6.14 -14.66 -5.86
CA LEU A 233 -7.45 -14.49 -5.25
C LEU A 233 -8.57 -14.76 -6.25
N ASP A 234 -8.50 -14.16 -7.45
CA ASP A 234 -9.48 -14.39 -8.53
C ASP A 234 -9.56 -15.87 -8.91
N SER A 235 -8.40 -16.53 -9.04
CA SER A 235 -8.34 -17.97 -9.31
C SER A 235 -8.98 -18.79 -8.19
N THR A 236 -8.71 -18.48 -6.92
CA THR A 236 -9.34 -19.18 -5.80
C THR A 236 -10.85 -18.91 -5.70
N SER A 237 -11.30 -17.70 -6.04
CA SER A 237 -12.72 -17.38 -6.09
C SER A 237 -13.43 -18.18 -7.19
N ALA A 238 -12.83 -18.27 -8.38
CA ALA A 238 -13.37 -19.06 -9.47
C ALA A 238 -13.46 -20.55 -9.09
N ALA A 239 -12.42 -21.10 -8.48
CA ALA A 239 -12.43 -22.49 -7.98
C ALA A 239 -13.50 -22.71 -6.91
N LEU A 240 -13.73 -21.73 -6.03
CA LEU A 240 -14.78 -21.79 -5.02
C LEU A 240 -16.18 -21.81 -5.66
N ASP A 241 -16.41 -20.98 -6.69
CA ASP A 241 -17.69 -20.96 -7.39
C ASP A 241 -17.95 -22.24 -8.18
N GLU A 242 -16.91 -22.83 -8.78
CA GLU A 242 -16.99 -24.14 -9.42
C GLU A 242 -17.34 -25.24 -8.41
N ALA A 243 -16.66 -25.28 -7.25
CA ALA A 243 -16.99 -26.21 -6.17
C ALA A 243 -18.42 -26.02 -5.64
N ARG A 244 -18.91 -24.76 -5.56
CA ARG A 244 -20.30 -24.47 -5.20
C ARG A 244 -21.29 -25.02 -6.22
N GLN A 245 -21.00 -24.89 -7.51
CA GLN A 245 -21.82 -25.47 -8.58
C GLN A 245 -21.83 -27.00 -8.51
N GLU A 246 -20.68 -27.63 -8.27
CA GLU A 246 -20.57 -29.07 -8.10
C GLU A 246 -21.38 -29.57 -6.89
N ILE A 247 -21.26 -28.89 -5.74
CA ILE A 247 -22.09 -29.18 -4.55
C ILE A 247 -23.59 -29.03 -4.85
N ALA A 248 -23.98 -28.00 -5.61
CA ALA A 248 -25.37 -27.82 -6.01
C ALA A 248 -25.86 -28.95 -6.92
N GLY A 249 -25.02 -29.39 -7.87
CA GLY A 249 -25.26 -30.56 -8.72
C GLY A 249 -25.44 -31.84 -7.90
N LEU A 250 -24.49 -32.15 -7.03
CA LEU A 250 -24.54 -33.30 -6.13
C LEU A 250 -25.75 -33.28 -5.19
N ARG A 251 -26.16 -32.10 -4.70
CA ARG A 251 -27.41 -31.95 -3.92
C ARG A 251 -28.64 -32.26 -4.77
N GLY A 252 -28.65 -31.85 -6.04
CA GLY A 252 -29.69 -32.20 -7.00
C GLY A 252 -29.76 -33.71 -7.23
N GLU A 253 -28.63 -34.35 -7.49
CA GLU A 253 -28.53 -35.81 -7.65
C GLU A 253 -28.98 -36.55 -6.39
N LEU A 254 -28.55 -36.08 -5.20
CA LEU A 254 -28.98 -36.65 -3.94
C LEU A 254 -30.50 -36.53 -3.75
N ALA A 255 -31.10 -35.38 -4.09
CA ALA A 255 -32.54 -35.19 -4.00
C ALA A 255 -33.30 -36.11 -4.97
N SER A 256 -32.82 -36.24 -6.22
CA SER A 256 -33.37 -37.20 -7.18
C SER A 256 -33.22 -38.66 -6.70
N GLY A 257 -32.07 -39.01 -6.12
CA GLY A 257 -31.84 -40.32 -5.51
C GLY A 257 -32.76 -40.59 -4.32
N GLN A 258 -33.00 -39.59 -3.46
CA GLN A 258 -33.96 -39.67 -2.36
C GLN A 258 -35.39 -39.86 -2.86
N GLN A 259 -35.80 -39.15 -3.92
CA GLN A 259 -37.10 -39.35 -4.56
C GLN A 259 -37.24 -40.75 -5.17
N ALA A 260 -36.20 -41.23 -5.86
CA ALA A 260 -36.18 -42.58 -6.40
C ALA A 260 -36.27 -43.65 -5.28
N MET A 261 -35.55 -43.46 -4.17
CA MET A 261 -35.65 -44.32 -3.00
C MET A 261 -37.06 -44.29 -2.38
N GLN A 262 -37.68 -43.13 -2.28
CA GLN A 262 -39.07 -43.00 -1.82
C GLN A 262 -40.05 -43.74 -2.73
N ALA A 263 -39.89 -43.59 -4.05
CA ALA A 263 -40.69 -44.32 -5.03
C ALA A 263 -40.49 -45.84 -4.88
N MET A 264 -39.24 -46.31 -4.79
CA MET A 264 -38.92 -47.73 -4.57
C MET A 264 -39.47 -48.25 -3.23
N THR A 265 -39.47 -47.44 -2.16
CA THR A 265 -40.12 -47.83 -0.91
C THR A 265 -41.63 -47.89 -1.05
N GLY A 266 -42.25 -46.98 -1.81
CA GLY A 266 -43.67 -47.03 -2.14
C GLY A 266 -44.03 -48.28 -2.94
N GLU A 267 -43.25 -48.61 -3.98
CA GLU A 267 -43.39 -49.84 -4.76
C GLU A 267 -43.21 -51.08 -3.88
N ARG A 268 -42.23 -51.08 -2.98
CA ARG A 268 -42.02 -52.17 -2.01
C ARG A 268 -43.23 -52.32 -1.08
N ASP A 269 -43.78 -51.22 -0.58
CA ASP A 269 -44.93 -51.25 0.33
C ASP A 269 -46.19 -51.73 -0.41
N ASP A 270 -46.37 -51.34 -1.67
CA ASP A 270 -47.44 -51.85 -2.52
C ASP A 270 -47.25 -53.33 -2.87
N LEU A 271 -46.02 -53.77 -3.15
CA LEU A 271 -45.69 -55.18 -3.31
C LEU A 271 -45.94 -55.96 -2.02
N ALA A 272 -45.60 -55.41 -0.85
CA ALA A 272 -45.87 -56.03 0.44
C ALA A 272 -47.38 -56.16 0.69
N ARG A 273 -48.17 -55.11 0.40
CA ARG A 273 -49.65 -55.17 0.46
C ARG A 273 -50.21 -56.22 -0.49
N ARG A 274 -49.70 -56.29 -1.73
CA ARG A 274 -50.08 -57.32 -2.71
C ARG A 274 -49.73 -58.71 -2.20
N LEU A 275 -48.54 -58.90 -1.62
CA LEU A 275 -48.09 -60.16 -1.06
C LEU A 275 -48.99 -60.61 0.09
N THR A 276 -49.30 -59.70 1.03
CA THR A 276 -50.27 -59.97 2.11
C THR A 276 -51.63 -60.32 1.54
N SER A 277 -52.14 -59.58 0.55
CA SER A 277 -53.42 -59.87 -0.09
C SER A 277 -53.42 -61.23 -0.79
N THR A 278 -52.35 -61.59 -1.50
CA THR A 278 -52.22 -62.94 -2.07
C THR A 278 -52.08 -64.02 -1.00
N GLY A 279 -51.44 -63.70 0.14
CA GLY A 279 -51.38 -64.58 1.31
C GLY A 279 -52.76 -64.81 1.91
N ASP A 280 -53.56 -63.76 2.10
CA ASP A 280 -54.95 -63.84 2.57
C ASP A 280 -55.82 -64.62 1.58
N GLN A 281 -55.63 -64.39 0.28
CA GLN A 281 -56.29 -65.17 -0.79
C GLN A 281 -55.90 -66.65 -0.72
N LEU A 282 -54.62 -66.96 -0.47
CA LEU A 282 -54.14 -68.33 -0.32
C LEU A 282 -54.78 -68.98 0.91
N VAL A 283 -54.78 -68.32 2.07
CA VAL A 283 -55.45 -68.81 3.29
C VAL A 283 -56.95 -69.05 3.04
N ALA A 284 -57.62 -68.17 2.29
CA ALA A 284 -59.02 -68.36 1.92
C ALA A 284 -59.21 -69.58 1.00
N VAL A 285 -58.28 -69.82 0.07
CA VAL A 285 -58.28 -71.02 -0.80
C VAL A 285 -57.99 -72.27 0.02
N GLU A 286 -56.97 -72.26 0.89
CA GLU A 286 -56.65 -73.37 1.80
C GLU A 286 -57.84 -73.70 2.72
N ARG A 287 -58.56 -72.68 3.21
CA ARG A 287 -59.80 -72.87 3.98
C ARG A 287 -60.91 -73.49 3.14
N ARG A 288 -61.12 -73.02 1.90
CA ARG A 288 -62.09 -73.64 0.97
C ARG A 288 -61.71 -75.07 0.64
N GLU A 289 -60.42 -75.36 0.49
CA GLU A 289 -59.91 -76.72 0.26
C GLU A 289 -60.16 -77.60 1.50
N ALA A 290 -59.91 -77.10 2.70
CA ALA A 290 -60.21 -77.81 3.94
C ALA A 290 -61.72 -78.06 4.12
N GLU A 291 -62.56 -77.08 3.81
CA GLU A 291 -64.03 -77.21 3.80
C GLU A 291 -64.48 -78.23 2.74
N ALA A 292 -63.87 -78.23 1.55
CA ALA A 292 -64.15 -79.20 0.50
C ALA A 292 -63.69 -80.63 0.88
N LEU A 293 -62.54 -80.77 1.55
CA LEU A 293 -62.06 -82.04 2.07
C LEU A 293 -62.97 -82.57 3.19
N ALA A 294 -63.44 -81.70 4.08
CA ALA A 294 -64.42 -82.06 5.10
C ALA A 294 -65.75 -82.50 4.48
N ALA A 295 -66.26 -81.77 3.48
CA ALA A 295 -67.45 -82.14 2.73
C ALA A 295 -67.26 -83.47 1.98
N LEU A 296 -66.09 -83.72 1.39
CA LEU A 296 -65.76 -84.99 0.75
C LEU A 296 -65.70 -86.14 1.76
N GLN A 297 -65.20 -85.91 2.98
CA GLN A 297 -65.22 -86.89 4.06
C GLN A 297 -66.64 -87.17 4.55
N GLU A 298 -67.49 -86.14 4.66
CA GLU A 298 -68.92 -86.31 4.96
C GLU A 298 -69.63 -87.12 3.87
N GLU A 299 -69.38 -86.82 2.59
CA GLU A 299 -69.93 -87.59 1.47
C GLU A 299 -69.38 -89.01 1.42
N ARG A 300 -68.10 -89.23 1.74
CA ARG A 300 -67.57 -90.59 1.93
C ARG A 300 -68.23 -91.31 3.10
N GLY A 301 -68.55 -90.60 4.17
CA GLY A 301 -69.35 -91.09 5.29
C GLY A 301 -70.76 -91.48 4.86
N ARG A 302 -71.44 -90.62 4.09
CA ARG A 302 -72.74 -90.92 3.47
C ARG A 302 -72.67 -92.13 2.55
N VAL A 303 -71.65 -92.23 1.71
CA VAL A 303 -71.44 -93.38 0.82
C VAL A 303 -71.16 -94.65 1.63
N ALA A 304 -70.38 -94.59 2.71
CA ALA A 304 -70.16 -95.73 3.59
C ALA A 304 -71.44 -96.17 4.30
N GLN A 305 -72.25 -95.21 4.74
CA GLN A 305 -73.55 -95.46 5.37
C GLN A 305 -74.55 -96.04 4.36
N LEU A 306 -74.68 -95.45 3.17
CA LEU A 306 -75.49 -95.97 2.08
C LEU A 306 -75.03 -97.36 1.63
N ASN A 307 -73.72 -97.64 1.60
CA ASN A 307 -73.21 -98.98 1.34
C ASN A 307 -73.55 -99.96 2.48
N GLY A 308 -73.60 -99.49 3.73
CA GLY A 308 -74.13 -100.25 4.86
C GLY A 308 -75.62 -100.54 4.71
N ASP A 309 -76.40 -99.55 4.28
CA ASP A 309 -77.84 -99.68 4.03
C ASP A 309 -78.12 -100.59 2.84
N VAL A 310 -77.34 -100.50 1.75
CA VAL A 310 -77.41 -101.42 0.61
C VAL A 310 -77.08 -102.84 1.05
N ARG A 311 -76.05 -103.07 1.88
CA ARG A 311 -75.76 -104.40 2.43
C ARG A 311 -76.86 -104.92 3.35
N SER A 312 -77.47 -104.04 4.15
CA SER A 312 -78.62 -104.38 5.00
C SER A 312 -79.84 -104.72 4.16
N LEU A 313 -80.09 -103.97 3.09
CA LEU A 313 -81.15 -104.23 2.11
C LEU A 313 -80.87 -105.50 1.30
N ASP A 314 -79.62 -105.81 0.96
CA ASP A 314 -79.24 -107.07 0.31
C ASP A 314 -79.40 -108.26 1.24
N GLN A 315 -79.02 -108.13 2.51
CA GLN A 315 -79.29 -109.18 3.52
C GLN A 315 -80.79 -109.37 3.72
N ARG A 316 -81.56 -108.27 3.68
CA ARG A 316 -83.02 -108.30 3.84
C ARG A 316 -83.72 -108.82 2.59
N ASN A 317 -83.23 -108.52 1.39
CA ASN A 317 -83.68 -109.12 0.14
C ASN A 317 -83.31 -110.59 0.09
N GLY A 318 -82.10 -110.99 0.50
CA GLY A 318 -81.72 -112.40 0.63
C GLY A 318 -82.58 -113.15 1.67
N ALA A 319 -82.94 -112.49 2.78
CA ALA A 319 -83.89 -113.06 3.75
C ALA A 319 -85.30 -113.21 3.16
N LEU A 320 -85.79 -112.18 2.46
CA LEU A 320 -87.08 -112.21 1.77
C LEU A 320 -87.10 -113.20 0.60
N GLU A 321 -86.01 -113.38 -0.13
CA GLU A 321 -85.86 -114.37 -1.20
C GLU A 321 -85.85 -115.78 -0.62
N ASN A 322 -85.16 -116.01 0.52
CA ASN A 322 -85.24 -117.27 1.24
C ASN A 322 -86.66 -117.51 1.81
N GLU A 323 -87.36 -116.46 2.22
CA GLU A 323 -88.74 -116.56 2.70
C GLU A 323 -89.72 -116.83 1.55
N VAL A 324 -89.53 -116.21 0.38
CA VAL A 324 -90.26 -116.51 -0.85
C VAL A 324 -89.96 -117.92 -1.34
N ALA A 325 -88.71 -118.37 -1.32
CA ALA A 325 -88.33 -119.74 -1.67
C ALA A 325 -88.93 -120.75 -0.68
N ALA A 326 -88.94 -120.46 0.62
CA ALA A 326 -89.58 -121.29 1.65
C ALA A 326 -91.11 -121.31 1.51
N LEU A 327 -91.74 -120.19 1.17
CA LEU A 327 -93.17 -120.10 0.90
C LEU A 327 -93.53 -120.79 -0.42
N GLN A 328 -92.69 -120.71 -1.46
CA GLN A 328 -92.86 -121.43 -2.72
C GLN A 328 -92.67 -122.93 -2.54
N ALA A 329 -91.71 -123.38 -1.73
CA ALA A 329 -91.52 -124.78 -1.35
C ALA A 329 -92.71 -125.31 -0.52
N ARG A 330 -93.25 -124.50 0.39
CA ARG A 330 -94.48 -124.82 1.13
C ARG A 330 -95.71 -124.87 0.22
N LEU A 331 -95.79 -124.00 -0.79
CA LEU A 331 -96.87 -123.99 -1.76
C LEU A 331 -96.80 -125.18 -2.71
N THR A 332 -95.59 -125.61 -3.12
CA THR A 332 -95.40 -126.84 -3.92
C THR A 332 -95.67 -128.10 -3.11
N ALA A 333 -95.21 -128.16 -1.86
CA ALA A 333 -95.51 -129.28 -0.95
C ALA A 333 -97.00 -129.36 -0.59
N ALA A 334 -97.67 -128.22 -0.39
CA ALA A 334 -99.11 -128.16 -0.13
C ALA A 334 -99.95 -128.51 -1.37
N ASN A 335 -99.51 -128.13 -2.57
CA ASN A 335 -100.17 -128.51 -3.82
C ASN A 335 -99.99 -129.99 -4.14
N GLN A 336 -98.80 -130.56 -3.91
CA GLN A 336 -98.58 -132.00 -4.04
C GLN A 336 -99.40 -132.81 -3.02
N SER A 337 -99.50 -132.34 -1.77
CA SER A 337 -100.37 -132.93 -0.74
C SER A 337 -101.87 -132.81 -1.09
N GLY A 338 -102.28 -131.75 -1.79
CA GLY A 338 -103.64 -131.58 -2.31
C GLY A 338 -103.97 -132.45 -3.53
N ASP A 339 -103.00 -132.69 -4.41
CA ASP A 339 -103.16 -133.57 -5.57
C ASP A 339 -103.17 -135.06 -5.15
N ASP A 340 -102.37 -135.45 -4.15
CA ASP A 340 -102.37 -136.80 -3.58
C ASP A 340 -103.71 -137.12 -2.87
N LEU A 341 -104.26 -136.18 -2.10
CA LEU A 341 -105.59 -136.32 -1.47
C LEU A 341 -106.75 -136.33 -2.49
N ARG A 342 -106.61 -135.64 -3.64
CA ARG A 342 -107.58 -135.74 -4.76
C ARG A 342 -107.50 -137.08 -5.47
N GLY A 343 -106.31 -137.67 -5.59
CA GLY A 343 -106.11 -139.02 -6.11
C GLY A 343 -106.80 -140.08 -5.24
N GLU A 344 -106.65 -140.00 -3.92
CA GLU A 344 -107.32 -140.90 -2.98
C GLU A 344 -108.85 -140.74 -2.98
N LEU A 345 -109.37 -139.51 -3.06
CA LEU A 345 -110.82 -139.27 -3.15
C LEU A 345 -111.44 -139.74 -4.47
N MET A 346 -110.72 -139.65 -5.59
CA MET A 346 -111.17 -140.22 -6.87
C MET A 346 -111.15 -141.75 -6.85
N GLY A 347 -110.17 -142.37 -6.20
CA GLY A 347 -110.11 -143.83 -6.01
C GLY A 347 -111.28 -144.35 -5.17
N LEU A 348 -111.59 -143.67 -4.05
CA LEU A 348 -112.72 -144.03 -3.19
C LEU A 348 -114.08 -143.80 -3.87
N ARG A 349 -114.22 -142.77 -4.71
CA ARG A 349 -115.47 -142.51 -5.46
C ARG A 349 -115.72 -143.52 -6.59
N ALA A 350 -114.66 -144.13 -7.14
CA ALA A 350 -114.77 -145.17 -8.15
C ALA A 350 -115.23 -146.53 -7.59
N ALA A 351 -115.07 -146.79 -6.28
CA ALA A 351 -115.37 -148.08 -5.64
C ALA A 351 -116.79 -148.19 -5.03
N LEU A 352 -117.58 -147.11 -5.03
CA LEU A 352 -118.93 -147.08 -4.45
C LEU A 352 -120.03 -147.23 -5.51
N PRO A 353 -121.12 -147.99 -5.23
CA PRO A 353 -122.28 -148.10 -6.12
C PRO A 353 -122.98 -146.76 -6.37
N SER A 354 -123.70 -146.64 -7.49
CA SER A 354 -124.38 -145.40 -7.91
C SER A 354 -125.41 -144.88 -6.90
N GLY A 355 -126.03 -145.74 -6.09
CA GLY A 355 -126.96 -145.31 -5.05
C GLY A 355 -126.30 -144.54 -3.89
N LEU A 356 -124.97 -144.64 -3.75
CA LEU A 356 -124.18 -144.02 -2.70
C LEU A 356 -123.22 -142.93 -3.24
N GLY A 357 -123.43 -142.46 -4.48
CA GLY A 357 -122.71 -141.32 -5.07
C GLY A 357 -121.40 -141.63 -5.80
N GLY A 358 -121.13 -142.92 -6.07
CA GLY A 358 -120.02 -143.39 -6.90
C GLY A 358 -120.43 -143.79 -8.32
N SER A 359 -119.48 -144.28 -9.13
CA SER A 359 -119.69 -144.62 -10.55
C SER A 359 -119.57 -146.10 -10.87
N ALA A 360 -119.35 -146.99 -9.89
CA ALA A 360 -119.27 -148.43 -10.12
C ALA A 360 -120.66 -149.03 -10.34
N SER A 361 -120.85 -149.71 -11.47
CA SER A 361 -122.08 -150.46 -11.75
C SER A 361 -122.11 -151.79 -11.02
N LEU A 362 -123.31 -152.31 -10.71
CA LEU A 362 -123.48 -153.64 -10.12
C LEU A 362 -122.76 -154.75 -10.90
N GLU A 363 -122.68 -154.60 -12.23
CA GLU A 363 -121.98 -155.55 -13.11
C GLU A 363 -120.46 -155.52 -12.90
N GLN A 364 -119.88 -154.34 -12.63
CA GLN A 364 -118.46 -154.20 -12.30
C GLN A 364 -118.13 -154.79 -10.92
N LEU A 365 -118.98 -154.59 -9.92
CA LEU A 365 -118.78 -155.21 -8.60
C LEU A 365 -118.86 -156.73 -8.67
N LYS A 366 -119.81 -157.27 -9.46
CA LYS A 366 -119.92 -158.72 -9.70
C LYS A 366 -118.71 -159.28 -10.44
N SER A 367 -118.18 -158.57 -11.45
CA SER A 367 -116.98 -159.01 -12.18
C SER A 367 -115.72 -158.94 -11.31
N GLU A 368 -115.61 -157.94 -10.44
CA GLU A 368 -114.52 -157.81 -9.48
C GLU A 368 -114.57 -158.93 -8.45
N ALA A 369 -115.74 -159.20 -7.85
CA ALA A 369 -115.95 -160.35 -6.97
C ALA A 369 -115.66 -161.69 -7.68
N MET A 370 -116.05 -161.84 -8.95
CA MET A 370 -115.72 -163.00 -9.77
C MET A 370 -114.20 -163.15 -9.92
N SER A 371 -113.48 -162.06 -10.21
CA SER A 371 -112.02 -162.08 -10.33
C SER A 371 -111.32 -162.45 -9.01
N ILE A 372 -111.81 -161.91 -7.89
CA ILE A 372 -111.27 -162.18 -6.56
C ILE A 372 -111.54 -163.64 -6.20
N SER A 373 -112.75 -164.15 -6.42
CA SER A 373 -113.07 -165.56 -6.18
C SER A 373 -112.28 -166.52 -7.09
N ALA A 374 -112.01 -166.16 -8.35
CA ALA A 374 -111.16 -166.94 -9.25
C ALA A 374 -109.70 -166.98 -8.77
N ARG A 375 -109.20 -165.84 -8.26
CA ARG A 375 -107.87 -165.73 -7.66
C ARG A 375 -107.77 -166.53 -6.37
N MET A 376 -108.77 -166.43 -5.50
CA MET A 376 -108.88 -167.27 -4.30
C MET A 376 -108.90 -168.76 -4.67
N ARG A 377 -109.59 -169.15 -5.75
CA ARG A 377 -109.58 -170.55 -6.25
C ARG A 377 -108.20 -170.97 -6.75
N ALA A 378 -107.47 -170.10 -7.44
CA ALA A 378 -106.10 -170.37 -7.86
C ALA A 378 -105.17 -170.51 -6.65
N MET A 379 -105.17 -169.52 -5.75
CA MET A 379 -104.39 -169.55 -4.52
C MET A 379 -104.74 -170.73 -3.63
N HIS A 380 -106.02 -171.11 -3.52
CA HIS A 380 -106.43 -172.28 -2.73
C HIS A 380 -105.89 -173.59 -3.33
N ARG A 381 -105.80 -173.71 -4.66
CA ARG A 381 -105.13 -174.84 -5.31
C ARG A 381 -103.63 -174.86 -4.99
N ASP A 382 -102.99 -173.68 -4.97
CA ASP A 382 -101.57 -173.56 -4.66
C ASP A 382 -101.27 -173.79 -3.17
N LEU A 383 -102.14 -173.32 -2.26
CA LEU A 383 -102.10 -173.60 -0.81
C LEU A 383 -102.30 -175.08 -0.48
N ARG A 384 -103.10 -175.82 -1.26
CA ARG A 384 -103.15 -177.29 -1.10
C ARG A 384 -101.84 -177.97 -1.46
N ARG A 385 -101.06 -177.39 -2.39
CA ARG A 385 -99.73 -177.89 -2.79
C ARG A 385 -98.62 -177.40 -1.84
N GLN A 386 -98.80 -176.25 -1.22
CA GLN A 386 -97.86 -175.62 -0.28
C GLN A 386 -98.57 -175.13 1.00
N PRO A 387 -99.01 -176.05 1.87
CA PRO A 387 -99.89 -175.70 3.00
C PRO A 387 -99.24 -174.80 4.06
N ASN A 388 -97.91 -174.79 4.17
CA ASN A 388 -97.16 -174.03 5.18
C ASN A 388 -96.48 -172.77 4.63
N ASN A 389 -96.95 -172.21 3.51
CA ASN A 389 -96.44 -170.94 2.99
C ASN A 389 -97.22 -169.74 3.59
N PRO A 390 -96.64 -169.02 4.58
CA PRO A 390 -97.37 -167.97 5.31
C PRO A 390 -97.68 -166.75 4.44
N ALA A 391 -96.86 -166.45 3.43
CA ALA A 391 -97.11 -165.35 2.50
C ALA A 391 -98.35 -165.64 1.65
N LEU A 392 -98.42 -166.82 1.04
CA LEU A 392 -99.59 -167.27 0.27
C LEU A 392 -100.85 -167.37 1.15
N ARG A 393 -100.72 -167.71 2.44
CA ARG A 393 -101.84 -167.71 3.39
C ARG A 393 -102.34 -166.30 3.67
N GLY A 394 -101.43 -165.35 3.92
CA GLY A 394 -101.75 -163.94 4.09
C GLY A 394 -102.43 -163.36 2.85
N ASP A 395 -101.92 -163.67 1.65
CA ASP A 395 -102.52 -163.24 0.39
C ASP A 395 -103.92 -163.82 0.17
N PHE A 396 -104.14 -165.09 0.56
CA PHE A 396 -105.46 -165.72 0.49
C PHE A 396 -106.46 -165.09 1.48
N ASP A 397 -106.04 -164.83 2.72
CA ASP A 397 -106.89 -164.21 3.74
C ASP A 397 -107.21 -162.75 3.36
N ALA A 398 -106.25 -162.01 2.80
CA ALA A 398 -106.47 -160.67 2.26
C ALA A 398 -107.45 -160.69 1.06
N ALA A 399 -107.34 -161.66 0.16
CA ALA A 399 -108.31 -161.85 -0.92
C ALA A 399 -109.70 -162.24 -0.41
N ALA A 400 -109.80 -163.01 0.68
CA ALA A 400 -111.06 -163.35 1.33
C ALA A 400 -111.77 -162.12 1.93
N GLU A 401 -111.01 -161.23 2.57
CA GLU A 401 -111.53 -159.96 3.09
C GLU A 401 -111.96 -159.00 1.96
N GLN A 402 -111.17 -158.91 0.88
CA GLN A 402 -111.56 -158.15 -0.31
C GLN A 402 -112.86 -158.68 -0.90
N LEU A 403 -112.99 -160.01 -1.05
CA LEU A 403 -114.22 -160.61 -1.55
C LEU A 403 -115.41 -160.30 -0.64
N ARG A 404 -115.21 -160.33 0.68
CA ARG A 404 -116.26 -159.99 1.66
C ARG A 404 -116.70 -158.53 1.51
N ALA A 405 -115.76 -157.61 1.34
CA ALA A 405 -116.06 -156.19 1.13
C ALA A 405 -116.86 -155.98 -0.16
N THR A 406 -116.44 -156.58 -1.27
CA THR A 406 -117.17 -156.49 -2.55
C THR A 406 -118.55 -157.15 -2.46
N GLN A 407 -118.65 -158.31 -1.81
CA GLN A 407 -119.94 -158.99 -1.62
C GLN A 407 -120.89 -158.22 -0.71
N LEU A 408 -120.38 -157.43 0.24
CA LEU A 408 -121.21 -156.53 1.05
C LEU A 408 -121.84 -155.42 0.20
N LEU A 409 -121.06 -154.83 -0.71
CA LEU A 409 -121.56 -153.84 -1.66
C LEU A 409 -122.60 -154.44 -2.60
N ILE A 410 -122.36 -155.66 -3.10
CA ILE A 410 -123.33 -156.41 -3.93
C ILE A 410 -124.60 -156.76 -3.16
N ALA A 411 -124.48 -157.15 -1.88
CA ALA A 411 -125.64 -157.44 -1.02
C ALA A 411 -126.51 -156.19 -0.83
N GLY A 412 -125.90 -155.02 -0.61
CA GLY A 412 -126.61 -153.74 -0.48
C GLY A 412 -127.41 -153.36 -1.73
N GLU A 413 -126.85 -153.60 -2.92
CA GLU A 413 -127.50 -153.27 -4.20
C GLU A 413 -128.49 -154.34 -4.70
N THR A 414 -128.35 -155.59 -4.26
CA THR A 414 -129.23 -156.71 -4.69
C THR A 414 -130.31 -157.06 -3.66
N GLY A 415 -130.32 -156.39 -2.50
CA GLY A 415 -131.25 -156.62 -1.40
C GLY A 415 -130.99 -157.91 -0.62
N GLY A 416 -129.74 -158.35 -0.54
CA GLY A 416 -129.34 -159.55 0.20
C GLY A 416 -129.48 -159.35 1.70
N SER A 417 -130.06 -160.34 2.39
CA SER A 417 -130.38 -160.27 3.83
C SER A 417 -129.16 -160.36 4.76
N GLY A 418 -127.99 -160.72 4.22
CA GLY A 418 -126.73 -160.76 4.96
C GLY A 418 -125.61 -161.44 4.20
N LEU A 419 -124.46 -161.59 4.86
CA LEU A 419 -123.29 -162.29 4.34
C LEU A 419 -122.96 -163.51 5.21
N TYR A 420 -122.53 -164.58 4.57
CA TYR A 420 -122.04 -165.78 5.24
C TYR A 420 -120.67 -166.18 4.71
N GLN A 421 -119.70 -166.32 5.61
CA GLN A 421 -118.37 -166.80 5.28
C GLN A 421 -118.31 -168.32 5.43
N LEU A 422 -117.91 -169.00 4.36
CA LEU A 422 -117.82 -170.45 4.32
C LEU A 422 -116.75 -170.96 5.28
N ARG A 423 -117.11 -171.93 6.11
CA ARG A 423 -116.19 -172.61 7.04
C ARG A 423 -115.56 -173.83 6.35
N PRO A 424 -114.46 -174.38 6.90
CA PRO A 424 -113.95 -175.68 6.47
C PRO A 424 -115.07 -176.72 6.47
N ASP A 425 -115.16 -177.48 5.38
CA ASP A 425 -116.15 -178.55 5.15
C ASP A 425 -117.62 -178.11 5.04
N ASP A 426 -117.91 -176.80 5.01
CA ASP A 426 -119.26 -176.34 4.66
C ASP A 426 -119.59 -176.77 3.21
N THR A 427 -120.83 -177.20 3.01
CA THR A 427 -121.44 -177.37 1.68
C THR A 427 -122.59 -176.39 1.56
N LEU A 428 -122.98 -176.01 0.33
CA LEU A 428 -124.13 -175.11 0.17
C LEU A 428 -125.41 -175.65 0.79
N ALA A 429 -125.61 -176.97 0.78
CA ALA A 429 -126.71 -177.62 1.48
C ALA A 429 -126.61 -177.45 3.01
N ALA A 430 -125.44 -177.65 3.61
CA ALA A 430 -125.24 -177.46 5.04
C ALA A 430 -125.42 -175.98 5.46
N VAL A 431 -124.96 -175.04 4.64
CA VAL A 431 -125.14 -173.61 4.89
C VAL A 431 -126.61 -173.21 4.74
N ALA A 432 -127.29 -173.70 3.70
CA ALA A 432 -128.73 -173.46 3.53
C ALA A 432 -129.55 -174.01 4.69
N HIS A 433 -129.21 -175.19 5.20
CA HIS A 433 -129.85 -175.72 6.40
C HIS A 433 -129.62 -174.82 7.62
N ARG A 434 -128.39 -174.38 7.83
CA ARG A 434 -128.01 -173.57 9.00
C ARG A 434 -128.66 -172.18 8.99
N VAL A 435 -128.76 -171.55 7.83
CA VAL A 435 -129.17 -170.15 7.72
C VAL A 435 -130.64 -170.03 7.27
N LEU A 436 -131.07 -170.85 6.32
CA LEU A 436 -132.44 -170.83 5.77
C LEU A 436 -133.33 -171.93 6.38
N GLY A 437 -132.81 -172.73 7.32
CA GLY A 437 -133.52 -173.80 8.03
C GLY A 437 -133.70 -175.09 7.23
N ASP A 438 -133.46 -175.07 5.91
CA ASP A 438 -133.80 -176.17 5.01
C ASP A 438 -132.67 -176.39 3.99
N SER A 439 -132.09 -177.60 4.05
CA SER A 439 -130.99 -178.01 3.19
C SER A 439 -131.35 -177.95 1.71
N LEU A 440 -132.62 -178.16 1.33
CA LEU A 440 -133.08 -178.17 -0.06
C LEU A 440 -133.09 -176.77 -0.70
N LYS A 441 -132.96 -175.70 0.10
CA LYS A 441 -132.99 -174.30 -0.39
C LYS A 441 -131.63 -173.78 -0.84
N TRP A 442 -130.61 -174.63 -0.92
CA TRP A 442 -129.26 -174.25 -1.35
C TRP A 442 -129.21 -173.57 -2.72
N GLY A 443 -130.13 -173.93 -3.64
CA GLY A 443 -130.23 -173.32 -4.96
C GLY A 443 -130.41 -171.81 -4.92
N ARG A 444 -131.13 -171.28 -3.91
CA ARG A 444 -131.30 -169.82 -3.75
C ARG A 444 -130.00 -169.12 -3.39
N ILE A 445 -129.21 -169.71 -2.49
CA ILE A 445 -127.89 -169.19 -2.12
C ILE A 445 -126.97 -169.24 -3.34
N TYR A 446 -127.00 -170.34 -4.09
CA TYR A 446 -126.21 -170.48 -5.30
C TYR A 446 -126.57 -169.44 -6.38
N ASP A 447 -127.86 -169.26 -6.69
CA ASP A 447 -128.32 -168.30 -7.71
C ASP A 447 -127.90 -166.87 -7.37
N ARG A 448 -128.01 -166.49 -6.09
CA ARG A 448 -127.59 -165.15 -5.63
C ARG A 448 -126.07 -164.94 -5.71
N ASN A 449 -125.29 -166.02 -5.72
CA ASN A 449 -123.83 -166.00 -5.73
C ASN A 449 -123.22 -166.58 -7.01
N ARG A 450 -124.00 -166.71 -8.09
CA ARG A 450 -123.55 -167.23 -9.40
C ARG A 450 -122.28 -166.56 -9.91
N HIS A 451 -122.07 -165.29 -9.57
CA HIS A 451 -120.90 -164.52 -9.97
C HIS A 451 -119.60 -164.94 -9.25
N VAL A 452 -119.66 -165.63 -8.11
CA VAL A 452 -118.49 -166.13 -7.38
C VAL A 452 -118.44 -167.66 -7.27
N LEU A 453 -119.59 -168.32 -7.42
CA LEU A 453 -119.75 -169.77 -7.40
C LEU A 453 -120.02 -170.30 -8.81
N GLU A 454 -118.99 -170.82 -9.46
CA GLU A 454 -119.16 -171.49 -10.75
C GLU A 454 -119.96 -172.79 -10.61
N ASN A 455 -119.70 -173.58 -9.56
CA ASN A 455 -120.32 -174.87 -9.33
C ASN A 455 -120.80 -174.96 -7.87
N PRO A 456 -122.05 -175.37 -7.61
CA PRO A 456 -122.61 -175.40 -6.26
C PRO A 456 -121.88 -176.35 -5.31
N ASP A 457 -121.22 -177.39 -5.81
CA ASP A 457 -120.50 -178.37 -4.99
C ASP A 457 -119.03 -177.99 -4.73
N ARG A 458 -118.56 -176.85 -5.29
CA ARG A 458 -117.18 -176.40 -5.16
C ARG A 458 -117.08 -175.09 -4.40
N VAL A 459 -117.33 -175.19 -3.10
CA VAL A 459 -117.16 -174.10 -2.14
C VAL A 459 -115.79 -174.12 -1.49
N ILE A 460 -115.21 -172.95 -1.26
CA ILE A 460 -113.89 -172.80 -0.62
C ILE A 460 -114.05 -172.10 0.72
N ALA A 461 -113.44 -172.67 1.76
CA ALA A 461 -113.42 -172.08 3.09
C ALA A 461 -112.75 -170.69 3.08
N GLY A 462 -113.37 -169.74 3.77
CA GLY A 462 -113.01 -168.33 3.78
C GLY A 462 -113.77 -167.48 2.75
N MET A 463 -114.35 -168.09 1.71
CA MET A 463 -115.12 -167.37 0.69
C MET A 463 -116.46 -166.89 1.27
N THR A 464 -116.85 -165.66 0.93
CA THR A 464 -118.08 -165.05 1.45
C THR A 464 -119.21 -165.09 0.41
N LEU A 465 -120.38 -165.52 0.87
CA LEU A 465 -121.61 -165.64 0.11
C LEU A 465 -122.65 -164.61 0.56
N VAL A 466 -123.36 -164.03 -0.41
CA VAL A 466 -124.53 -163.18 -0.19
C VAL A 466 -125.75 -164.06 0.06
N LEU A 467 -126.36 -163.90 1.22
CA LEU A 467 -127.56 -164.63 1.57
C LEU A 467 -128.78 -164.02 0.83
N PRO A 468 -129.70 -164.86 0.34
CA PRO A 468 -130.86 -164.43 -0.42
C PRO A 468 -131.72 -163.36 0.24
#